data_AF-A0A832YQ74-F1
#
_entry.id   AF-A0A832YQ74-F1
#
_cell.length_a   1.000
_cell.length_b   1.000
_cell.length_c   1.000
_cell.angle_alpha   90.00
_cell.angle_beta   90.00
_cell.angle_gamma   90.00
#
_symmetry.space_group_name_H-M   'P 1'
#
loop_
_entity.id
_entity.type
_entity.pdbx_description
1 polymer ?
#
loop_
_entity_poly.entity_id
_entity_poly.type
_entity_poly.pdbx_seq_one_letter_code
_entity_poly.pdbx_strand_id
1 'polypeptide(L)'
;TKADRLIYEISPFLIISSTVLIIGFMPFSSGIYAINPELSVLFALAIFGIAPLGVFFAGWSSNNKYTLIGGIRSAAQLTAYEIPLLITVLGVCVLSGSFNFIDIVNFQHSAGAWNFFLMPLGFGLFIITMIAEVERIPFDMPEAEAELVEGWWTEYGGMRWGLLFAAEYMRVWAACILCTVFFLGGWSAPFAGLMGNLGVVGVVWNDLIPGVVWTILKSLFIFLIFVWARASLPRVRTDQILEFGWRYLLPLSVVQLAITVALRLWFYDPAGLGSGSAWDGGSGFFWLVPLVVFAISMAIFVVYSIDEDKDPPSRPYHVHTVEPAGTHVAGSGHGGQRVGKTGMR
;
A
#
# COMPACT_ATOMS: atom_id res chain seq x y z
N THR A 1 2.84 15.95 -34.09
CA THR A 1 3.72 15.31 -35.09
C THR A 1 5.15 15.05 -34.62
N LYS A 2 5.56 15.47 -33.40
CA LYS A 2 6.90 15.19 -32.82
C LYS A 2 6.91 14.12 -31.71
N ALA A 3 5.77 13.49 -31.42
CA ALA A 3 5.64 12.41 -30.45
C ALA A 3 6.07 11.07 -31.05
N ASP A 4 6.67 10.19 -30.24
CA ASP A 4 6.98 8.81 -30.66
C ASP A 4 5.67 8.03 -30.77
N ARG A 5 5.23 7.80 -32.02
CA ARG A 5 3.93 7.19 -32.31
C ARG A 5 3.83 5.77 -31.77
N LEU A 6 4.92 4.99 -31.79
CA LEU A 6 4.85 3.59 -31.37
C LEU A 6 4.64 3.52 -29.86
N ILE A 7 5.46 4.24 -29.10
CA ILE A 7 5.41 4.22 -27.63
C ILE A 7 4.10 4.87 -27.13
N TYR A 8 3.64 5.94 -27.79
CA TYR A 8 2.41 6.63 -27.42
C TYR A 8 1.18 5.73 -27.49
N GLU A 9 1.11 4.85 -28.51
CA GLU A 9 0.00 3.91 -28.70
C GLU A 9 0.09 2.68 -27.78
N ILE A 10 1.30 2.19 -27.50
CA ILE A 10 1.51 0.98 -26.69
C ILE A 10 1.36 1.27 -25.19
N SER A 11 1.71 2.46 -24.71
CA SER A 11 1.73 2.75 -23.28
C SER A 11 0.38 2.54 -22.58
N PRO A 12 -0.77 3.04 -23.10
CA PRO A 12 -2.07 2.75 -22.51
C PRO A 12 -2.41 1.26 -22.54
N PHE A 13 -2.07 0.56 -23.63
CA PHE A 13 -2.32 -0.87 -23.76
C PHE A 13 -1.56 -1.68 -22.69
N LEU A 14 -0.32 -1.29 -22.38
CA LEU A 14 0.49 -1.91 -21.34
C LEU A 14 -0.14 -1.72 -19.95
N ILE A 15 -0.64 -0.51 -19.63
CA ILE A 15 -1.29 -0.21 -18.34
C ILE A 15 -2.62 -0.96 -18.21
N ILE A 16 -3.43 -0.97 -19.27
CA ILE A 16 -4.74 -1.67 -19.27
C ILE A 16 -4.54 -3.18 -19.19
N SER A 17 -3.64 -3.75 -19.98
CA SER A 17 -3.40 -5.19 -20.00
C SER A 17 -2.85 -5.70 -18.68
N SER A 18 -1.88 -5.01 -18.06
CA SER A 18 -1.38 -5.36 -16.72
C SER A 18 -2.50 -5.33 -15.68
N THR A 19 -3.37 -4.33 -15.72
CA THR A 19 -4.53 -4.23 -14.79
C THR A 19 -5.50 -5.40 -14.95
N VAL A 20 -5.88 -5.74 -16.19
CA VAL A 20 -6.80 -6.84 -16.48
C VAL A 20 -6.18 -8.19 -16.10
N LEU A 21 -4.88 -8.37 -16.34
CA LEU A 21 -4.16 -9.58 -15.95
C LEU A 21 -4.20 -9.79 -14.44
N ILE A 22 -3.95 -8.75 -13.64
CA ILE A 22 -3.99 -8.84 -12.17
C ILE A 22 -5.37 -9.33 -11.69
N ILE A 23 -6.46 -8.80 -12.23
CA ILE A 23 -7.83 -9.25 -11.90
C ILE A 23 -8.04 -10.72 -12.28
N GLY A 24 -7.46 -11.18 -13.39
CA GLY A 24 -7.54 -12.58 -13.82
C GLY A 24 -6.93 -13.58 -12.82
N PHE A 25 -5.92 -13.16 -12.04
CA PHE A 25 -5.30 -14.03 -11.02
C PHE A 25 -6.04 -14.03 -9.67
N MET A 26 -7.00 -13.13 -9.45
CA MET A 26 -7.66 -13.03 -8.15
C MET A 26 -8.79 -14.07 -8.00
N PRO A 27 -8.80 -14.83 -6.90
CA PRO A 27 -9.92 -15.70 -6.58
C PRO A 27 -11.04 -14.91 -5.89
N PHE A 28 -12.29 -15.16 -6.30
CA PHE A 28 -13.47 -14.61 -5.64
C PHE A 28 -14.08 -15.58 -4.63
N SER A 29 -13.89 -16.89 -4.85
CA SER A 29 -14.31 -17.98 -3.97
C SER A 29 -13.42 -19.20 -4.24
N SER A 30 -13.53 -20.24 -3.40
CA SER A 30 -12.77 -21.49 -3.53
C SER A 30 -12.94 -22.18 -4.88
N GLY A 31 -14.09 -22.02 -5.55
CA GLY A 31 -14.38 -22.56 -6.87
C GLY A 31 -14.53 -21.52 -7.99
N ILE A 32 -14.35 -20.23 -7.69
CA ILE A 32 -14.52 -19.14 -8.66
C ILE A 32 -13.21 -18.36 -8.76
N TYR A 33 -12.37 -18.82 -9.67
CA TYR A 33 -11.10 -18.23 -10.08
C TYR A 33 -10.86 -18.56 -11.54
N ALA A 34 -10.15 -17.70 -12.29
CA ALA A 34 -9.86 -17.97 -13.70
C ALA A 34 -8.67 -18.91 -13.86
N ILE A 35 -7.59 -18.67 -13.13
CA ILE A 35 -6.35 -19.46 -13.17
C ILE A 35 -5.81 -19.58 -11.74
N ASN A 36 -5.23 -20.73 -11.39
CA ASN A 36 -4.66 -20.98 -10.07
C ASN A 36 -3.24 -21.59 -10.16
N PRO A 37 -2.21 -20.82 -10.55
CA PRO A 37 -0.82 -21.29 -10.48
C PRO A 37 -0.29 -21.33 -9.04
N GLU A 38 0.69 -22.20 -8.77
CA GLU A 38 1.34 -22.29 -7.45
C GLU A 38 1.97 -20.97 -7.00
N LEU A 39 2.51 -20.19 -7.96
CA LEU A 39 3.18 -18.91 -7.71
C LEU A 39 2.27 -17.69 -8.02
N SER A 40 0.96 -17.80 -7.79
CA SER A 40 -0.03 -16.76 -8.11
C SER A 40 0.31 -15.39 -7.55
N VAL A 41 0.76 -15.31 -6.30
CA VAL A 41 1.12 -14.05 -5.64
C VAL A 41 2.32 -13.41 -6.32
N LEU A 42 3.36 -14.19 -6.63
CA LEU A 42 4.56 -13.68 -7.31
C LEU A 42 4.22 -13.14 -8.70
N PHE A 43 3.33 -13.81 -9.45
CA PHE A 43 2.86 -13.31 -10.73
C PHE A 43 2.10 -12.00 -10.60
N ALA A 44 1.19 -11.89 -9.63
CA ALA A 44 0.46 -10.64 -9.40
C ALA A 44 1.41 -9.49 -9.08
N LEU A 45 2.40 -9.71 -8.20
CA LEU A 45 3.43 -8.73 -7.85
C LEU A 45 4.31 -8.34 -9.04
N ALA A 46 4.73 -9.31 -9.86
CA ALA A 46 5.49 -9.04 -11.07
C ALA A 46 4.72 -8.16 -12.08
N ILE A 47 3.40 -8.30 -12.13
CA ILE A 47 2.56 -7.47 -13.02
C ILE A 47 2.41 -6.04 -12.47
N PHE A 48 2.39 -5.85 -11.14
CA PHE A 48 2.45 -4.49 -10.55
C PHE A 48 3.73 -3.75 -10.96
N GLY A 49 4.88 -4.42 -10.97
CA GLY A 49 6.15 -3.82 -11.41
C GLY A 49 6.24 -3.40 -12.88
N ILE A 50 5.23 -3.73 -13.69
CA ILE A 50 5.11 -3.23 -15.07
C ILE A 50 4.54 -1.80 -15.10
N ALA A 51 3.76 -1.40 -14.08
CA ALA A 51 3.06 -0.11 -14.04
C ALA A 51 4.01 1.10 -14.14
N PRO A 52 5.13 1.19 -13.40
CA PRO A 52 6.04 2.34 -13.48
C PRO A 52 6.59 2.57 -14.89
N LEU A 53 6.89 1.49 -15.62
CA LEU A 53 7.37 1.55 -17.00
C LEU A 53 6.29 2.09 -17.95
N GLY A 54 5.04 1.61 -17.77
CA GLY A 54 3.90 2.09 -18.55
C GLY A 54 3.69 3.59 -18.42
N VAL A 55 3.76 4.09 -17.18
CA VAL A 55 3.59 5.51 -16.89
C VAL A 55 4.76 6.35 -17.44
N PHE A 56 5.99 5.88 -17.26
CA PHE A 56 7.17 6.56 -17.81
C PHE A 56 7.10 6.68 -19.35
N PHE A 57 6.74 5.61 -20.04
CA PHE A 57 6.60 5.60 -21.50
C PHE A 57 5.45 6.49 -21.99
N ALA A 58 4.33 6.54 -21.25
CA ALA A 58 3.24 7.47 -21.54
C ALA A 58 3.70 8.93 -21.43
N GLY A 59 4.45 9.28 -20.38
CA GLY A 59 5.00 10.62 -20.20
C GLY A 59 6.06 11.00 -21.24
N TRP A 60 6.96 10.07 -21.58
CA TRP A 60 8.03 10.28 -22.55
C TRP A 60 7.52 10.46 -23.98
N SER A 61 6.63 9.58 -24.42
CA SER A 61 6.13 9.57 -25.79
C SER A 61 5.27 10.79 -26.14
N SER A 62 4.67 11.41 -25.12
CA SER A 62 3.80 12.58 -25.23
C SER A 62 4.50 13.86 -25.71
N ASN A 63 5.84 13.93 -25.68
CA ASN A 63 6.63 15.06 -26.18
C ASN A 63 6.18 16.44 -25.63
N ASN A 64 5.79 16.48 -24.36
CA ASN A 64 5.51 17.69 -23.59
C ASN A 64 6.37 17.67 -22.32
N LYS A 65 7.02 18.80 -22.02
CA LYS A 65 7.92 18.93 -20.87
C LYS A 65 7.21 18.65 -19.53
N TYR A 66 5.96 19.11 -19.38
CA TYR A 66 5.20 18.92 -18.15
C TYR A 66 4.77 17.45 -18.00
N THR A 67 4.24 16.84 -19.07
CA THR A 67 3.85 15.43 -19.10
C THR A 67 5.02 14.48 -18.82
N LEU A 68 6.21 14.79 -19.36
CA LEU A 68 7.43 14.03 -19.09
C LEU A 68 7.86 14.13 -17.61
N ILE A 69 7.85 15.34 -17.03
CA ILE A 69 8.18 15.54 -15.61
C ILE A 69 7.17 14.80 -14.71
N GLY A 70 5.88 14.82 -15.07
CA GLY A 70 4.84 14.05 -14.39
C GLY A 70 5.07 12.55 -14.46
N GLY A 71 5.41 12.02 -15.64
CA GLY A 71 5.73 10.60 -15.82
C GLY A 71 6.95 10.14 -15.02
N ILE A 72 8.02 10.94 -14.96
CA ILE A 72 9.21 10.62 -14.15
C ILE A 72 8.89 10.62 -12.66
N ARG A 73 8.12 11.61 -12.18
CA ARG A 73 7.72 11.72 -10.76
C ARG A 73 6.85 10.54 -10.33
N SER A 74 5.85 10.22 -11.14
CA SER A 74 4.98 9.06 -10.96
C SER A 74 5.77 7.75 -10.92
N ALA A 75 6.60 7.49 -11.93
CA ALA A 75 7.38 6.26 -11.99
C ALA A 75 8.31 6.11 -10.77
N ALA A 76 8.95 7.20 -10.33
CA ALA A 76 9.77 7.20 -9.13
C ALA A 76 8.98 6.91 -7.85
N GLN A 77 7.75 7.42 -7.72
CA GLN A 77 6.86 7.08 -6.62
C GLN A 77 6.48 5.60 -6.66
N LEU A 78 5.92 5.12 -7.77
CA LEU A 78 5.47 3.73 -7.88
C LEU A 78 6.59 2.76 -7.52
N THR A 79 7.80 2.97 -8.06
CA THR A 79 8.97 2.15 -7.70
C THR A 79 9.36 2.25 -6.22
N ALA A 80 9.26 3.43 -5.59
CA ALA A 80 9.60 3.61 -4.17
C ALA A 80 8.63 2.86 -3.23
N TYR A 81 7.36 2.72 -3.60
CA TYR A 81 6.33 2.07 -2.79
C TYR A 81 6.14 0.58 -3.14
N GLU A 82 6.63 0.15 -4.31
CA GLU A 82 6.63 -1.25 -4.71
C GLU A 82 7.51 -2.11 -3.80
N ILE A 83 8.71 -1.66 -3.43
CA ILE A 83 9.63 -2.44 -2.59
C ILE A 83 9.02 -2.74 -1.19
N PRO A 84 8.51 -1.76 -0.42
CA PRO A 84 7.82 -2.05 0.84
C PRO A 84 6.57 -2.91 0.67
N LEU A 85 5.82 -2.75 -0.43
CA LEU A 85 4.68 -3.61 -0.75
C LEU A 85 5.12 -5.07 -0.92
N LEU A 86 6.16 -5.34 -1.71
CA LEU A 86 6.70 -6.68 -1.95
C LEU A 86 7.13 -7.35 -0.64
N ILE A 87 7.85 -6.62 0.23
CA ILE A 87 8.33 -7.14 1.52
C ILE A 87 7.14 -7.45 2.45
N THR A 88 6.13 -6.60 2.46
CA THR A 88 4.92 -6.79 3.27
C THR A 88 4.13 -8.02 2.82
N VAL A 89 3.96 -8.20 1.51
CA VAL A 89 3.29 -9.39 0.94
C VAL A 89 4.11 -10.65 1.14
N LEU A 90 5.45 -10.57 1.08
CA LEU A 90 6.33 -11.68 1.44
C LEU A 90 6.09 -12.14 2.89
N GLY A 91 5.85 -11.21 3.82
CA GLY A 91 5.45 -11.54 5.18
C GLY A 91 4.19 -12.42 5.22
N VAL A 92 3.17 -12.06 4.43
CA VAL A 92 1.93 -12.87 4.34
C VAL A 92 2.22 -14.27 3.80
N CYS A 93 3.05 -14.40 2.78
CA CYS A 93 3.45 -15.69 2.22
C CYS A 93 4.27 -16.54 3.20
N VAL A 94 5.13 -15.92 4.02
CA VAL A 94 5.87 -16.61 5.09
C VAL A 94 4.91 -17.13 6.16
N LEU A 95 3.91 -16.32 6.53
CA LEU A 95 2.94 -16.68 7.55
C LEU A 95 2.06 -17.85 7.09
N SER A 96 1.60 -17.84 5.83
CA SER A 96 0.77 -18.90 5.25
C SER A 96 1.56 -20.14 4.82
N GLY A 97 2.84 -19.99 4.47
CA GLY A 97 3.67 -21.04 3.90
C GLY A 97 3.40 -21.34 2.43
N SER A 98 2.69 -20.47 1.70
CA SER A 98 2.38 -20.65 0.27
C SER A 98 2.35 -19.32 -0.49
N PHE A 99 2.67 -19.36 -1.78
CA PHE A 99 2.53 -18.25 -2.74
C PHE A 99 1.21 -18.31 -3.51
N ASN A 100 0.31 -19.24 -3.16
CA ASN A 100 -0.98 -19.39 -3.79
C ASN A 100 -2.06 -18.62 -3.02
N PHE A 101 -2.90 -17.85 -3.72
CA PHE A 101 -3.97 -17.07 -3.09
C PHE A 101 -4.99 -17.96 -2.35
N ILE A 102 -5.32 -19.12 -2.91
CA ILE A 102 -6.30 -20.03 -2.33
C ILE A 102 -5.76 -20.67 -1.06
N ASP A 103 -4.50 -21.09 -1.07
CA ASP A 103 -3.85 -21.66 0.11
C ASP A 103 -3.72 -20.62 1.23
N ILE A 104 -3.46 -19.36 0.90
CA ILE A 104 -3.43 -18.27 1.89
C ILE A 104 -4.79 -18.14 2.59
N VAL A 105 -5.89 -18.11 1.82
CA VAL A 105 -7.24 -18.00 2.40
C VAL A 105 -7.62 -19.24 3.20
N ASN A 106 -7.28 -20.42 2.70
CA ASN A 106 -7.51 -21.69 3.41
C ASN A 106 -6.72 -21.75 4.71
N PHE A 107 -5.47 -21.30 4.71
CA PHE A 107 -4.65 -21.21 5.92
C PHE A 107 -5.29 -20.31 6.96
N GLN A 108 -5.78 -19.13 6.58
CA GLN A 108 -6.49 -18.23 7.49
C GLN A 108 -7.76 -18.85 8.09
N HIS A 109 -8.44 -19.70 7.33
CA HIS A 109 -9.61 -20.43 7.82
C HIS A 109 -9.20 -21.55 8.80
N SER A 110 -8.25 -22.41 8.41
CA SER A 110 -7.81 -23.56 9.21
C SER A 110 -7.04 -23.16 10.46
N ALA A 111 -6.32 -22.04 10.44
CA ALA A 111 -5.58 -21.53 11.58
C ALA A 111 -6.49 -20.80 12.59
N GLY A 112 -7.74 -20.49 12.24
CA GLY A 112 -8.73 -19.90 13.14
C GLY A 112 -8.57 -18.40 13.40
N ALA A 113 -7.55 -17.75 12.81
CA ALA A 113 -7.28 -16.33 12.96
C ALA A 113 -6.98 -15.69 11.61
N TRP A 114 -7.52 -14.49 11.40
CA TRP A 114 -7.19 -13.67 10.23
C TRP A 114 -5.81 -13.05 10.37
N ASN A 115 -5.08 -12.94 9.26
CA ASN A 115 -3.76 -12.32 9.23
C ASN A 115 -3.80 -10.86 9.67
N PHE A 116 -4.94 -10.16 9.58
CA PHE A 116 -5.14 -8.84 10.17
C PHE A 116 -4.78 -8.78 11.67
N PHE A 117 -5.17 -9.78 12.46
CA PHE A 117 -4.89 -9.80 13.89
C PHE A 117 -3.44 -10.20 14.20
N LEU A 118 -2.85 -11.02 13.33
CA LEU A 118 -1.46 -11.49 13.48
C LEU A 118 -0.43 -10.47 12.97
N MET A 119 -0.80 -9.66 11.98
CA MET A 119 0.07 -8.71 11.30
C MET A 119 -0.62 -7.35 11.08
N PRO A 120 -1.07 -6.65 12.14
CA PRO A 120 -1.72 -5.35 12.01
C PRO A 120 -0.82 -4.28 11.37
N LEU A 121 0.48 -4.30 11.67
CA LEU A 121 1.45 -3.40 11.04
C LEU A 121 1.64 -3.75 9.55
N GLY A 122 1.61 -5.04 9.18
CA GLY A 122 1.60 -5.48 7.78
C GLY A 122 0.34 -5.03 7.03
N PHE A 123 -0.82 -5.07 7.68
CA PHE A 123 -2.07 -4.55 7.09
C PHE A 123 -1.99 -3.04 6.82
N GLY A 124 -1.50 -2.27 7.81
CA GLY A 124 -1.31 -0.82 7.65
C GLY A 124 -0.33 -0.48 6.52
N LEU A 125 0.82 -1.15 6.48
CA LEU A 125 1.79 -1.02 5.40
C LEU A 125 1.16 -1.31 4.04
N PHE A 126 0.46 -2.43 3.89
CA PHE A 126 -0.17 -2.82 2.63
C PHE A 126 -1.19 -1.79 2.16
N ILE A 127 -2.05 -1.28 3.05
CA ILE A 127 -3.03 -0.24 2.69
C ILE A 127 -2.32 1.03 2.22
N ILE A 128 -1.32 1.50 2.96
CA ILE A 128 -0.58 2.72 2.62
C ILE A 128 0.14 2.58 1.29
N THR A 129 0.85 1.47 1.08
CA THR A 129 1.59 1.24 -0.17
C THR A 129 0.66 1.03 -1.35
N MET A 130 -0.49 0.37 -1.17
CA MET A 130 -1.47 0.22 -2.24
C MET A 130 -2.18 1.54 -2.60
N ILE A 131 -2.43 2.44 -1.64
CA ILE A 131 -2.96 3.78 -1.97
C ILE A 131 -1.94 4.56 -2.80
N ALA A 132 -0.65 4.45 -2.45
CA ALA A 132 0.43 5.07 -3.21
C ALA A 132 0.63 4.45 -4.61
N GLU A 133 0.47 3.14 -4.74
CA GLU A 133 0.57 2.40 -6.01
C GLU A 133 -0.55 2.77 -6.99
N VAL A 134 -1.74 3.12 -6.49
CA VAL A 134 -2.86 3.54 -7.33
C VAL A 134 -2.91 5.07 -7.49
N GLU A 135 -1.87 5.78 -7.06
CA GLU A 135 -1.70 7.23 -7.26
C GLU A 135 -2.88 8.07 -6.75
N ARG A 136 -3.56 7.62 -5.68
CA ARG A 136 -4.70 8.35 -5.10
C ARG A 136 -4.30 9.20 -3.91
N ILE A 137 -5.04 10.30 -3.72
CA ILE A 137 -4.90 11.19 -2.56
C ILE A 137 -4.87 10.35 -1.27
N PRO A 138 -3.84 10.51 -0.42
CA PRO A 138 -2.87 11.62 -0.36
C PRO A 138 -1.63 11.51 -1.28
N PHE A 139 -1.42 10.36 -1.92
CA PHE A 139 -0.25 10.02 -2.75
C PHE A 139 -0.49 10.23 -4.24
N ASP A 140 -1.23 11.29 -4.56
CA ASP A 140 -1.48 11.70 -5.93
C ASP A 140 -0.41 12.74 -6.32
N MET A 141 0.76 12.26 -6.78
CA MET A 141 1.81 13.10 -7.35
C MET A 141 1.62 13.48 -8.83
N PRO A 142 1.05 12.61 -9.70
CA PRO A 142 0.95 12.93 -11.12
C PRO A 142 -0.22 13.87 -11.44
N GLU A 143 -1.39 13.72 -10.80
CA GLU A 143 -2.62 14.47 -11.11
C GLU A 143 -2.61 15.88 -10.46
N ALA A 144 -1.41 16.43 -10.19
CA ALA A 144 -1.26 17.74 -9.57
C ALA A 144 -1.60 18.85 -10.57
N GLU A 145 -2.89 19.18 -10.70
CA GLU A 145 -3.40 20.25 -11.58
C GLU A 145 -2.62 21.56 -11.40
N ALA A 146 -2.22 21.88 -10.16
CA ALA A 146 -1.47 23.09 -9.83
C ALA A 146 -0.02 23.11 -10.36
N GLU A 147 0.59 21.94 -10.60
CA GLU A 147 1.99 21.83 -11.03
C GLU A 147 2.14 21.26 -12.45
N LEU A 148 1.24 20.38 -12.90
CA LEU A 148 1.40 19.53 -14.08
C LEU A 148 0.14 19.36 -14.95
N VAL A 149 -0.92 20.14 -14.73
CA VAL A 149 -2.19 20.19 -15.49
C VAL A 149 -3.02 18.87 -15.46
N GLU A 150 -2.40 17.70 -15.54
CA GLU A 150 -2.99 16.36 -15.27
C GLU A 150 -1.92 15.24 -15.21
N GLY A 151 -0.63 15.57 -15.19
CA GLY A 151 0.44 14.57 -15.07
C GLY A 151 0.78 13.87 -16.37
N TRP A 152 1.00 12.55 -16.29
CA TRP A 152 1.55 11.73 -17.38
C TRP A 152 0.54 11.40 -18.48
N TRP A 153 -0.77 11.49 -18.22
CA TRP A 153 -1.80 11.22 -19.22
C TRP A 153 -2.39 12.46 -19.89
N THR A 154 -1.90 13.67 -19.57
CA THR A 154 -2.43 14.97 -20.06
C THR A 154 -2.65 15.03 -21.58
N GLU A 155 -1.82 14.37 -22.38
CA GLU A 155 -1.92 14.39 -23.85
C GLU A 155 -2.90 13.35 -24.41
N TYR A 156 -3.32 12.36 -23.60
CA TYR A 156 -4.29 11.36 -24.02
C TYR A 156 -5.70 11.94 -23.97
N GLY A 157 -6.43 11.88 -25.09
CA GLY A 157 -7.81 12.35 -25.21
C GLY A 157 -8.79 11.26 -25.62
N GLY A 158 -10.09 11.58 -25.49
CA GLY A 158 -11.19 10.74 -25.96
C GLY A 158 -11.22 9.35 -25.32
N MET A 159 -11.27 8.31 -26.15
CA MET A 159 -11.36 6.92 -25.69
C MET A 159 -10.14 6.47 -24.89
N ARG A 160 -8.93 6.96 -25.21
CA ARG A 160 -7.70 6.54 -24.53
C ARG A 160 -7.67 7.00 -23.09
N TRP A 161 -8.03 8.27 -22.86
CA TRP A 161 -8.19 8.83 -21.53
C TRP A 161 -9.23 8.04 -20.72
N GLY A 162 -10.41 7.78 -21.31
CA GLY A 162 -11.47 7.02 -20.63
C GLY A 162 -11.05 5.60 -20.24
N LEU A 163 -10.25 4.93 -21.08
CA LEU A 163 -9.72 3.59 -20.77
C LEU A 163 -8.62 3.61 -19.71
N LEU A 164 -7.75 4.62 -19.71
CA LEU A 164 -6.74 4.81 -18.66
C LEU A 164 -7.38 5.07 -17.31
N PHE A 165 -8.40 5.94 -17.28
CA PHE A 165 -9.20 6.22 -16.09
C PHE A 165 -9.90 4.94 -15.58
N ALA A 166 -10.55 4.19 -16.47
CA ALA A 166 -11.17 2.92 -16.10
C ALA A 166 -10.15 1.90 -15.55
N ALA A 167 -8.95 1.82 -16.13
CA ALA A 167 -7.88 0.95 -15.64
C ALA A 167 -7.42 1.33 -14.23
N GLU A 168 -7.32 2.62 -13.93
CA GLU A 168 -6.95 3.07 -12.59
C GLU A 168 -7.99 2.64 -11.53
N TYR A 169 -9.29 2.77 -11.80
CA TYR A 169 -10.35 2.27 -10.91
C TYR A 169 -10.36 0.75 -10.79
N MET A 170 -10.09 0.04 -11.88
CA MET A 170 -9.91 -1.41 -11.84
C MET A 170 -8.73 -1.81 -10.96
N ARG A 171 -7.63 -1.03 -10.94
CA ARG A 171 -6.51 -1.21 -10.02
C ARG A 171 -6.88 -0.92 -8.57
N VAL A 172 -7.68 0.11 -8.29
CA VAL A 172 -8.21 0.33 -6.92
C VAL A 172 -8.97 -0.90 -6.46
N TRP A 173 -9.85 -1.43 -7.32
CA TRP A 173 -10.64 -2.61 -6.99
C TRP A 173 -9.78 -3.85 -6.78
N ALA A 174 -8.79 -4.06 -7.64
CA ALA A 174 -7.76 -5.09 -7.48
C ALA A 174 -7.05 -5.00 -6.13
N ALA A 175 -6.64 -3.80 -5.71
CA ALA A 175 -6.00 -3.58 -4.42
C ALA A 175 -6.91 -3.98 -3.25
N CYS A 176 -8.19 -3.65 -3.32
CA CYS A 176 -9.18 -3.97 -2.29
C CYS A 176 -9.42 -5.47 -2.17
N ILE A 177 -9.50 -6.19 -3.31
CA ILE A 177 -9.62 -7.66 -3.32
C ILE A 177 -8.35 -8.30 -2.77
N LEU A 178 -7.16 -7.86 -3.18
CA LEU A 178 -5.90 -8.40 -2.67
C LEU A 178 -5.77 -8.20 -1.17
N CYS A 179 -6.13 -7.02 -0.66
CA CYS A 179 -6.17 -6.77 0.79
C CYS A 179 -7.10 -7.76 1.51
N THR A 180 -8.27 -8.00 0.93
CA THR A 180 -9.26 -8.92 1.46
C THR A 180 -8.74 -10.37 1.49
N VAL A 181 -8.08 -10.81 0.43
CA VAL A 181 -7.49 -12.14 0.29
C VAL A 181 -6.32 -12.32 1.25
N PHE A 182 -5.43 -11.33 1.39
CA PHE A 182 -4.23 -11.44 2.22
C PHE A 182 -4.50 -11.30 3.72
N PHE A 183 -5.41 -10.41 4.12
CA PHE A 183 -5.57 -10.02 5.52
C PHE A 183 -6.91 -10.41 6.13
N LEU A 184 -7.99 -10.31 5.37
CA LEU A 184 -9.37 -10.50 5.87
C LEU A 184 -9.95 -11.89 5.56
N GLY A 185 -9.14 -12.83 5.06
CA GLY A 185 -9.55 -14.22 4.87
C GLY A 185 -10.50 -14.42 3.69
N GLY A 186 -10.40 -13.60 2.64
CA GLY A 186 -11.11 -13.81 1.36
C GLY A 186 -12.61 -14.05 1.54
N TRP A 187 -13.06 -15.20 1.03
CA TRP A 187 -14.45 -15.65 1.03
C TRP A 187 -14.96 -16.22 2.36
N SER A 188 -14.12 -16.33 3.39
CA SER A 188 -14.56 -16.84 4.70
C SER A 188 -15.52 -15.86 5.38
N ALA A 189 -16.55 -16.35 6.05
CA ALA A 189 -17.44 -15.48 6.83
C ALA A 189 -16.68 -14.87 8.04
N PRO A 190 -16.96 -13.60 8.42
CA PRO A 190 -16.40 -13.01 9.63
C PRO A 190 -16.78 -13.83 10.86
N PHE A 191 -15.81 -14.16 11.69
CA PHE A 191 -16.03 -14.91 12.94
C PHE A 191 -16.81 -16.23 12.75
N ALA A 192 -16.57 -16.94 11.63
CA ALA A 192 -17.28 -18.19 11.30
C ALA A 192 -17.30 -19.21 12.44
N GLY A 193 -16.25 -19.30 13.26
CA GLY A 193 -16.20 -20.22 14.42
C GLY A 193 -17.00 -19.75 15.64
N LEU A 194 -17.17 -18.44 15.86
CA LEU A 194 -17.84 -17.88 17.04
C LEU A 194 -19.31 -17.58 16.77
N MET A 195 -19.62 -17.09 15.56
CA MET A 195 -20.97 -16.75 15.12
C MET A 195 -21.68 -17.91 14.42
N GLY A 196 -20.92 -18.86 13.84
CA GLY A 196 -21.45 -20.07 13.19
C GLY A 196 -22.09 -21.09 14.15
N ASN A 197 -21.71 -21.06 15.44
CA ASN A 197 -22.30 -21.94 16.47
C ASN A 197 -23.62 -21.40 17.06
N LEU A 198 -24.06 -20.19 16.67
CA LEU A 198 -25.30 -19.59 17.15
C LEU A 198 -26.51 -20.07 16.34
N GLY A 199 -26.98 -21.30 16.61
CA GLY A 199 -28.28 -21.81 16.15
C GLY A 199 -28.69 -21.40 14.72
N VAL A 200 -29.82 -20.70 14.58
CA VAL A 200 -30.37 -20.27 13.28
C VAL A 200 -29.52 -19.18 12.59
N VAL A 201 -28.82 -18.34 13.37
CA VAL A 201 -27.95 -17.29 12.84
C VAL A 201 -26.71 -17.89 12.18
N GLY A 202 -26.16 -18.97 12.75
CA GLY A 202 -24.99 -19.65 12.23
C GLY A 202 -25.19 -20.29 10.85
N VAL A 203 -26.36 -20.90 10.62
CA VAL A 203 -26.72 -21.49 9.32
C VAL A 203 -26.85 -20.41 8.25
N VAL A 204 -27.45 -19.27 8.57
CA VAL A 204 -27.56 -18.14 7.63
C VAL A 204 -26.19 -17.53 7.35
N TRP A 205 -25.33 -17.42 8.36
CA TRP A 205 -24.06 -16.73 8.28
C TRP A 205 -22.99 -17.51 7.49
N ASN A 206 -22.96 -18.84 7.63
CA ASN A 206 -21.98 -19.69 6.94
C ASN A 206 -22.52 -20.35 5.67
N ASP A 207 -23.79 -20.79 5.64
CA ASP A 207 -24.29 -21.65 4.55
C ASP A 207 -25.17 -20.91 3.53
N LEU A 208 -25.89 -19.84 3.93
CA LEU A 208 -26.82 -19.15 3.03
C LEU A 208 -26.14 -18.09 2.16
N ILE A 209 -25.09 -17.44 2.66
CA ILE A 209 -24.39 -16.36 1.93
C ILE A 209 -23.23 -16.96 1.13
N PRO A 210 -23.26 -16.90 -0.22
CA PRO A 210 -22.16 -17.42 -1.04
C PRO A 210 -20.84 -16.72 -0.69
N GLY A 211 -19.74 -17.48 -0.64
CA GLY A 211 -18.41 -16.93 -0.33
C GLY A 211 -17.97 -15.74 -1.19
N VAL A 212 -18.45 -15.68 -2.45
CA VAL A 212 -18.23 -14.53 -3.34
C VAL A 212 -18.76 -13.23 -2.76
N VAL A 213 -19.94 -13.27 -2.13
CA VAL A 213 -20.57 -12.10 -1.53
C VAL A 213 -19.72 -11.57 -0.38
N TRP A 214 -19.09 -12.45 0.40
CA TRP A 214 -18.16 -12.04 1.46
C TRP A 214 -16.91 -11.35 0.92
N THR A 215 -16.31 -11.91 -0.13
CA THR A 215 -15.15 -11.28 -0.78
C THR A 215 -15.50 -9.89 -1.29
N ILE A 216 -16.66 -9.74 -1.94
CA ILE A 216 -17.15 -8.44 -2.47
C ILE A 216 -17.47 -7.46 -1.33
N LEU A 217 -18.17 -7.89 -0.27
CA LEU A 217 -18.52 -7.01 0.85
C LEU A 217 -17.28 -6.51 1.58
N LYS A 218 -16.29 -7.38 1.80
CA LYS A 218 -15.02 -6.98 2.43
C LYS A 218 -14.19 -6.09 1.51
N SER A 219 -14.14 -6.37 0.21
CA SER A 219 -13.43 -5.47 -0.72
C SER A 219 -14.14 -4.12 -0.84
N LEU A 220 -15.47 -4.06 -0.77
CA LEU A 220 -16.23 -2.81 -0.64
C LEU A 220 -15.89 -2.08 0.66
N PHE A 221 -15.76 -2.79 1.79
CA PHE A 221 -15.34 -2.18 3.05
C PHE A 221 -13.93 -1.56 2.95
N ILE A 222 -12.97 -2.26 2.35
CA ILE A 222 -11.64 -1.69 2.08
C ILE A 222 -11.72 -0.51 1.11
N PHE A 223 -12.56 -0.59 0.08
CA PHE A 223 -12.80 0.52 -0.83
C PHE A 223 -13.34 1.77 -0.11
N LEU A 224 -14.24 1.60 0.87
CA LEU A 224 -14.69 2.69 1.72
C LEU A 224 -13.55 3.32 2.53
N ILE A 225 -12.58 2.53 3.00
CA ILE A 225 -11.36 3.06 3.64
C ILE A 225 -10.56 3.91 2.67
N PHE A 226 -10.42 3.49 1.40
CA PHE A 226 -9.71 4.28 0.38
C PHE A 226 -10.41 5.62 0.11
N VAL A 227 -11.74 5.58 -0.03
CA VAL A 227 -12.56 6.80 -0.21
C VAL A 227 -12.47 7.70 1.03
N TRP A 228 -12.49 7.12 2.22
CA TRP A 228 -12.38 7.86 3.48
C TRP A 228 -11.00 8.50 3.66
N ALA A 229 -9.93 7.78 3.31
CA ALA A 229 -8.57 8.31 3.31
C ALA A 229 -8.44 9.51 2.38
N ARG A 230 -9.00 9.42 1.17
CA ARG A 230 -9.07 10.53 0.20
C ARG A 230 -9.80 11.75 0.76
N ALA A 231 -10.91 11.53 1.49
CA ALA A 231 -11.71 12.62 2.04
C ALA A 231 -11.08 13.27 3.28
N SER A 232 -10.26 12.52 4.04
CA SER A 232 -9.76 12.95 5.35
C SER A 232 -8.34 13.52 5.30
N LEU A 233 -7.50 13.05 4.38
CA LEU A 233 -6.09 13.40 4.35
C LEU A 233 -5.79 14.52 3.36
N PRO A 234 -4.97 15.53 3.74
CA PRO A 234 -4.51 16.54 2.82
C PRO A 234 -3.52 15.96 1.82
N ARG A 235 -3.36 16.64 0.68
CA ARG A 235 -2.33 16.30 -0.31
C ARG A 235 -0.94 16.50 0.27
N VAL A 236 -0.05 15.54 0.06
CA VAL A 236 1.34 15.60 0.51
C VAL A 236 2.27 15.97 -0.64
N ARG A 237 3.35 16.71 -0.35
CA ARG A 237 4.34 17.11 -1.36
C ARG A 237 5.19 15.91 -1.81
N THR A 238 5.59 15.90 -3.08
CA THR A 238 6.41 14.83 -3.68
C THR A 238 7.66 14.45 -2.89
N ASP A 239 8.44 15.43 -2.44
CA ASP A 239 9.68 15.15 -1.70
C ASP A 239 9.39 14.37 -0.41
N GLN A 240 8.29 14.70 0.29
CA GLN A 240 7.87 14.03 1.51
C GLN A 240 7.32 12.62 1.23
N ILE A 241 6.65 12.42 0.10
CA ILE A 241 6.15 11.12 -0.33
C ILE A 241 7.32 10.16 -0.58
N LEU A 242 8.36 10.59 -1.30
CA LEU A 242 9.53 9.73 -1.52
C LEU A 242 10.30 9.48 -0.22
N GLU A 243 10.51 10.51 0.61
CA GLU A 243 11.16 10.33 1.91
C GLU A 243 10.37 9.35 2.80
N PHE A 244 9.04 9.44 2.82
CA PHE A 244 8.20 8.53 3.59
C PHE A 244 8.35 7.06 3.15
N GLY A 245 8.35 6.81 1.83
CA GLY A 245 8.57 5.47 1.28
C GLY A 245 9.93 4.88 1.67
N TRP A 246 11.01 5.61 1.40
CA TRP A 246 12.37 5.11 1.61
C TRP A 246 12.82 5.10 3.07
N ARG A 247 12.49 6.15 3.84
CA ARG A 247 13.00 6.33 5.21
C ARG A 247 12.14 5.64 6.25
N TYR A 248 10.83 5.52 6.03
CA TYR A 248 9.91 4.96 7.01
C TYR A 248 9.33 3.62 6.56
N LEU A 249 8.66 3.55 5.41
CA LEU A 249 7.94 2.34 5.01
C LEU A 249 8.89 1.16 4.74
N LEU A 250 10.02 1.39 4.08
CA LEU A 250 10.98 0.32 3.79
C LEU A 250 11.54 -0.33 5.07
N PRO A 251 12.13 0.40 6.04
CA PRO A 251 12.56 -0.23 7.30
C PRO A 251 11.42 -0.89 8.06
N LEU A 252 10.23 -0.27 8.10
CA LEU A 252 9.08 -0.81 8.81
C LEU A 252 8.59 -2.12 8.20
N SER A 253 8.61 -2.26 6.88
CA SER A 253 8.29 -3.51 6.18
C SER A 253 9.26 -4.64 6.49
N VAL A 254 10.56 -4.34 6.63
CA VAL A 254 11.56 -5.33 7.04
C VAL A 254 11.33 -5.78 8.48
N VAL A 255 11.01 -4.84 9.38
CA VAL A 255 10.64 -5.16 10.77
C VAL A 255 9.38 -6.03 10.81
N GLN A 256 8.36 -5.71 10.01
CA GLN A 256 7.16 -6.55 9.88
C GLN A 256 7.52 -7.98 9.48
N LEU A 257 8.36 -8.13 8.45
CA LEU A 257 8.79 -9.44 7.98
C LEU A 257 9.49 -10.23 9.09
N ALA A 258 10.40 -9.59 9.83
CA ALA A 258 11.09 -10.20 10.96
C ALA A 258 10.12 -10.64 12.08
N ILE A 259 9.14 -9.79 12.43
CA ILE A 259 8.08 -10.14 13.40
C ILE A 259 7.30 -11.36 12.90
N THR A 260 6.95 -11.38 11.62
CA THR A 260 6.15 -12.45 11.02
C THR A 260 6.90 -13.78 11.02
N VAL A 261 8.20 -13.76 10.72
CA VAL A 261 9.08 -14.93 10.82
C VAL A 261 9.15 -15.42 12.27
N ALA A 262 9.33 -14.52 13.25
CA ALA A 262 9.36 -14.89 14.66
C ALA A 262 8.04 -15.53 15.12
N LEU A 263 6.89 -14.95 14.72
CA LEU A 263 5.57 -15.51 15.01
C LEU A 263 5.42 -16.93 14.46
N ARG A 264 5.81 -17.13 13.19
CA ARG A 264 5.72 -18.44 12.52
C ARG A 264 6.65 -19.50 13.13
N LEU A 265 7.80 -19.11 13.69
CA LEU A 265 8.74 -20.06 14.27
C LEU A 265 8.43 -20.43 15.73
N TRP A 266 7.93 -19.48 16.53
CA TRP A 266 7.87 -19.64 17.99
C TRP A 266 6.45 -19.90 18.52
N PHE A 267 5.42 -19.40 17.83
CA PHE A 267 4.04 -19.44 18.32
C PHE A 267 3.09 -20.30 17.46
N TYR A 268 3.52 -20.67 16.26
CA TYR A 268 2.73 -21.51 15.36
C TYR A 268 2.88 -22.99 15.72
N ASP A 269 1.78 -23.64 16.07
CA ASP A 269 1.72 -25.09 16.26
C ASP A 269 0.99 -25.76 15.09
N PRO A 270 1.68 -26.55 14.24
CA PRO A 270 1.06 -27.31 13.17
C PRO A 270 -0.01 -28.31 13.64
N ALA A 271 0.04 -28.78 14.90
CA ALA A 271 -0.94 -29.73 15.43
C ALA A 271 -2.32 -29.10 15.67
N GLY A 272 -2.39 -27.78 15.81
CA GLY A 272 -3.63 -27.02 15.98
C GLY A 272 -4.33 -26.65 14.66
N LEU A 273 -3.79 -27.08 13.51
CA LEU A 273 -4.36 -26.76 12.19
C LEU A 273 -5.67 -27.54 11.98
N GLY A 274 -6.75 -26.83 11.64
CA GLY A 274 -8.08 -27.42 11.41
C GLY A 274 -8.99 -27.45 12.63
N SER A 275 -8.44 -27.36 13.85
CA SER A 275 -9.22 -27.13 15.07
C SER A 275 -9.35 -25.64 15.44
N GLY A 276 -8.71 -24.75 14.66
CA GLY A 276 -8.68 -23.31 14.90
C GLY A 276 -7.80 -22.89 16.09
N SER A 277 -6.93 -23.78 16.57
CA SER A 277 -6.04 -23.56 17.73
C SER A 277 -4.56 -23.44 17.35
N ALA A 278 -4.26 -23.29 16.06
CA ALA A 278 -2.88 -23.21 15.54
C ALA A 278 -2.04 -22.06 16.13
N TRP A 279 -2.70 -21.07 16.76
CA TRP A 279 -2.07 -19.89 17.38
C TRP A 279 -2.22 -19.85 18.91
N ASP A 280 -2.51 -20.98 19.56
CA ASP A 280 -2.72 -21.04 21.01
C ASP A 280 -1.42 -20.86 21.82
N GLY A 281 -0.25 -21.17 21.23
CA GLY A 281 1.05 -21.03 21.92
C GLY A 281 1.15 -21.86 23.21
N GLY A 282 0.35 -22.93 23.33
CA GLY A 282 0.29 -23.80 24.51
C GLY A 282 -0.49 -23.22 25.70
N SER A 283 -1.21 -22.10 25.54
CA SER A 283 -1.90 -21.39 26.63
C SER A 283 -3.32 -21.87 26.93
N GLY A 284 -3.92 -22.71 26.07
CA GLY A 284 -5.31 -23.14 26.17
C GLY A 284 -6.34 -22.08 25.72
N PHE A 285 -5.88 -20.91 25.26
CA PHE A 285 -6.71 -19.83 24.72
C PHE A 285 -6.27 -19.47 23.29
N PHE A 286 -6.99 -20.00 22.30
CA PHE A 286 -6.68 -19.91 20.88
C PHE A 286 -6.59 -18.49 20.29
N TRP A 287 -7.12 -17.46 20.97
CA TRP A 287 -7.00 -16.05 20.56
C TRP A 287 -5.90 -15.27 21.29
N LEU A 288 -5.16 -15.88 22.23
CA LEU A 288 -4.21 -15.17 23.08
C LEU A 288 -3.12 -14.48 22.25
N VAL A 289 -2.44 -15.24 21.41
CA VAL A 289 -1.33 -14.73 20.60
C VAL A 289 -1.81 -13.66 19.61
N PRO A 290 -2.88 -13.87 18.81
CA PRO A 290 -3.41 -12.80 17.94
C PRO A 290 -3.80 -11.53 18.70
N LEU A 291 -4.48 -11.64 19.85
CA LEU A 291 -4.90 -10.47 20.63
C LEU A 291 -3.72 -9.75 21.26
N VAL A 292 -2.73 -10.47 21.79
CA VAL A 292 -1.53 -9.87 22.39
C VAL A 292 -0.71 -9.17 21.32
N VAL A 293 -0.49 -9.79 20.16
CA VAL A 293 0.23 -9.16 19.04
C VAL A 293 -0.52 -7.92 18.55
N PHE A 294 -1.84 -8.01 18.40
CA PHE A 294 -2.66 -6.87 18.03
C PHE A 294 -2.59 -5.74 19.06
N ALA A 295 -2.70 -6.06 20.36
CA ALA A 295 -2.62 -5.10 21.43
C ALA A 295 -1.23 -4.46 21.55
N ILE A 296 -0.16 -5.23 21.41
CA ILE A 296 1.22 -4.73 21.41
C ILE A 296 1.43 -3.80 20.21
N SER A 297 1.02 -4.21 19.00
CA SER A 297 1.15 -3.36 17.83
C SER A 297 0.31 -2.09 17.96
N MET A 298 -0.88 -2.17 18.54
CA MET A 298 -1.75 -1.01 18.80
C MET A 298 -1.13 -0.10 19.86
N ALA A 299 -0.56 -0.66 20.93
CA ALA A 299 0.14 0.10 21.96
C ALA A 299 1.38 0.79 21.41
N ILE A 300 2.19 0.10 20.60
CA ILE A 300 3.33 0.68 19.89
C ILE A 300 2.84 1.82 18.99
N PHE A 301 1.80 1.59 18.19
CA PHE A 301 1.22 2.63 17.34
C PHE A 301 0.74 3.85 18.15
N VAL A 302 0.06 3.63 19.27
CA VAL A 302 -0.42 4.70 20.17
C VAL A 302 0.75 5.45 20.81
N VAL A 303 1.79 4.75 21.27
CA VAL A 303 3.00 5.37 21.82
C VAL A 303 3.67 6.24 20.75
N TYR A 304 3.90 5.71 19.54
CA TYR A 304 4.45 6.49 18.43
C TYR A 304 3.55 7.65 17.99
N SER A 305 2.24 7.53 18.15
CA SER A 305 1.29 8.60 17.80
C SER A 305 1.22 9.70 18.86
N ILE A 306 1.52 9.37 20.13
CA ILE A 306 1.51 10.30 21.26
C ILE A 306 2.89 10.94 21.48
N ASP A 307 3.96 10.27 21.05
CA ASP A 307 5.33 10.79 21.06
C ASP A 307 5.54 11.84 19.95
N GLU A 308 4.67 12.86 19.95
CA GLU A 308 5.01 14.15 19.35
C GLU A 308 6.10 14.76 20.23
N ASP A 309 7.33 14.80 19.71
CA ASP A 309 8.43 15.58 20.28
C ASP A 309 7.90 16.95 20.73
N LYS A 310 8.06 17.25 22.03
CA LYS A 310 7.74 18.57 22.61
C LYS A 310 8.71 19.65 22.15
N ASP A 311 9.87 19.23 21.66
CA ASP A 311 10.76 20.10 20.93
C ASP A 311 10.22 20.24 19.52
N PRO A 312 10.16 21.47 18.94
CA PRO A 312 9.84 21.58 17.53
C PRO A 312 10.83 20.66 16.82
N PRO A 313 10.35 19.68 16.02
CA PRO A 313 11.27 18.85 15.29
C PRO A 313 12.21 19.80 14.58
N SER A 314 13.52 19.59 14.72
CA SER A 314 14.47 20.15 13.77
C SER A 314 14.17 19.49 12.43
N ARG A 315 13.01 19.82 11.87
CA ARG A 315 12.65 19.52 10.50
C ARG A 315 13.70 20.28 9.71
N PRO A 316 14.35 19.65 8.74
CA PRO A 316 15.23 20.36 7.82
C PRO A 316 14.52 21.48 7.04
N TYR A 317 13.20 21.64 7.15
CA TYR A 317 12.42 22.64 6.43
C TYR A 317 11.42 23.35 7.35
N HIS A 318 11.89 24.43 7.95
CA HIS A 318 11.08 25.50 8.51
C HIS A 318 10.76 26.48 7.37
N VAL A 319 9.48 26.75 7.11
CA VAL A 319 9.03 27.89 6.28
C VAL A 319 8.97 29.18 7.11
N HIS A 320 9.16 29.08 8.42
CA HIS A 320 9.48 30.23 9.24
C HIS A 320 10.96 30.54 9.07
N THR A 321 11.27 31.62 8.35
CA THR A 321 12.55 32.28 8.57
C THR A 321 12.58 32.65 10.06
N VAL A 322 13.63 32.22 10.76
CA VAL A 322 13.83 32.52 12.18
C VAL A 322 13.86 34.03 12.43
N GLU A 323 14.16 34.80 11.38
CA GLU A 323 14.06 36.24 11.34
C GLU A 323 13.16 36.68 10.16
N PRO A 324 12.21 37.61 10.36
CA PRO A 324 11.46 38.23 9.27
C PRO A 324 12.42 38.90 8.28
N ALA A 325 12.19 38.76 6.97
CA ALA A 325 13.05 39.29 5.91
C ALA A 325 13.17 40.84 5.83
N GLY A 326 12.75 41.56 6.87
CA GLY A 326 12.73 43.02 6.95
C GLY A 326 13.62 43.65 8.03
N THR A 327 14.41 42.88 8.79
CA THR A 327 15.18 43.43 9.93
C THR A 327 16.59 43.92 9.57
N HIS A 328 17.08 43.67 8.35
CA HIS A 328 18.35 44.27 7.91
C HIS A 328 18.12 45.67 7.33
N VAL A 329 18.33 46.67 8.18
CA VAL A 329 18.59 48.03 7.71
C VAL A 329 20.00 48.03 7.11
N ALA A 330 20.10 48.27 5.80
CA ALA A 330 21.38 48.48 5.15
C ALA A 330 22.08 49.68 5.81
N GLY A 331 23.12 49.42 6.62
CA GLY A 331 24.03 50.46 7.10
C GLY A 331 24.21 50.64 8.61
N SER A 332 23.69 49.79 9.51
CA SER A 332 24.03 49.90 10.95
C SER A 332 25.14 48.92 11.35
N GLY A 333 26.39 49.37 11.25
CA GLY A 333 27.53 48.67 11.81
C GLY A 333 27.65 48.85 13.33
N HIS A 334 28.02 47.77 14.01
CA HIS A 334 28.91 47.73 15.18
C HIS A 334 29.79 46.49 14.91
N GLY A 335 31.11 46.53 14.80
CA GLY A 335 32.08 47.42 15.42
C GLY A 335 33.03 46.56 16.25
N GLY A 336 33.98 45.88 15.60
CA GLY A 336 35.14 45.30 16.28
C GLY A 336 35.60 43.93 15.80
N GLN A 337 36.40 43.88 14.73
CA GLN A 337 37.80 43.42 14.77
C GLN A 337 38.41 43.51 13.36
N ARG A 338 39.32 44.47 13.19
CA ARG A 338 40.30 44.49 12.09
C ARG A 338 41.40 43.48 12.43
N VAL A 339 41.70 42.53 11.55
CA VAL A 339 43.04 42.07 11.09
C VAL A 339 42.76 41.13 9.90
N GLY A 340 43.31 41.24 8.69
CA GLY A 340 44.31 42.13 8.11
C GLY A 340 44.25 42.00 6.58
N LYS A 341 44.58 43.09 5.89
CA LYS A 341 44.92 43.08 4.46
C LYS A 341 46.35 42.57 4.29
N THR A 342 46.50 41.55 3.46
CA THR A 342 47.66 41.30 2.59
C THR A 342 47.09 40.44 1.45
N GLY A 343 47.06 40.81 0.17
CA GLY A 343 47.93 41.71 -0.57
C GLY A 343 48.59 40.91 -1.68
N MET A 344 48.03 41.00 -2.89
CA MET A 344 48.66 40.87 -4.22
C MET A 344 49.51 39.61 -4.53
N ARG A 345 49.09 38.84 -5.54
CA ARG A 345 49.37 39.10 -6.96
C ARG A 345 48.44 38.30 -7.85
#